data_AF-A0A959UZC9-F1
#
_entry.id   AF-A0A959UZC9-F1
#
_cell.length_a   1.000
_cell.length_b   1.000
_cell.length_c   1.000
_cell.angle_alpha   90.00
_cell.angle_beta   90.00
_cell.angle_gamma   90.00
#
_symmetry.space_group_name_H-M   'P 1'
#
loop_
_entity.id
_entity.type
_entity.pdbx_description
1 polymer ?
#
loop_
_entity_poly.entity_id
_entity_poly.type
_entity_poly.pdbx_seq_one_letter_code
_entity_poly.pdbx_strand_id
1 'polypeptide(L)'
;MRMLLCIPIRLYWRFFPQRWKRNCLYRVSCSHHVYARTRSQGLVAGFAALRERIQTCNARHTWIDNGSWSIVLADGRLLPEGDINPVLLNSMPISPARSVSNTLRRNQMIAYEP
;
A
#
# COMPACT_ATOMS: atom_id res chain seq x y z
N MET A 1 9.48 16.94 -24.53
CA MET A 1 9.27 15.48 -24.63
C MET A 1 8.87 14.95 -23.26
N ARG A 2 7.59 14.60 -23.02
CA ARG A 2 7.05 14.34 -21.65
C ARG A 2 6.29 13.00 -21.50
N MET A 3 6.27 12.13 -22.51
CA MET A 3 5.40 10.93 -22.51
C MET A 3 6.11 9.57 -22.69
N LEU A 4 7.44 9.53 -22.79
CA LEU A 4 8.17 8.27 -23.05
C LEU A 4 7.91 7.17 -22.01
N LEU A 5 7.70 7.53 -20.73
CA LEU A 5 7.32 6.59 -19.67
C LEU A 5 5.81 6.29 -19.62
N CYS A 6 4.97 7.25 -20.03
CA CYS A 6 3.52 7.13 -19.92
C CYS A 6 2.90 6.18 -20.96
N ILE A 7 3.51 6.09 -22.14
CA ILE A 7 3.07 5.21 -23.24
C ILE A 7 3.20 3.73 -22.85
N PRO A 8 4.39 3.22 -22.45
CA PRO A 8 4.54 1.83 -22.06
C PRO A 8 3.73 1.47 -20.81
N ILE A 9 3.54 2.40 -19.86
CA ILE A 9 2.69 2.16 -18.68
C ILE A 9 1.22 1.97 -19.08
N ARG A 10 0.70 2.80 -20.00
CA ARG A 10 -0.67 2.64 -20.50
C ARG A 10 -0.85 1.36 -21.31
N LEU A 11 0.15 1.02 -22.13
CA LEU A 11 0.16 -0.23 -22.88
C LEU A 11 0.16 -1.42 -21.91
N TYR A 12 1.01 -1.38 -20.89
CA TYR A 12 1.03 -2.36 -19.81
C TYR A 12 -0.36 -2.51 -19.17
N TRP A 13 -1.06 -1.43 -18.81
CA TRP A 13 -2.43 -1.56 -18.26
C TRP A 13 -3.45 -2.16 -19.23
N ARG A 14 -3.30 -1.92 -20.53
CA ARG A 14 -4.20 -2.49 -21.54
C ARG A 14 -3.97 -3.99 -21.74
N PHE A 15 -2.72 -4.44 -21.66
CA PHE A 15 -2.33 -5.82 -21.90
C PHE A 15 -2.32 -6.68 -20.62
N PHE A 16 -2.06 -6.10 -19.44
CA PHE A 16 -1.96 -6.86 -18.19
C PHE A 16 -3.31 -6.92 -17.46
N PRO A 17 -3.94 -8.09 -17.34
CA PRO A 17 -5.22 -8.24 -16.67
C PRO A 17 -5.07 -8.08 -15.15
N GLN A 18 -6.08 -7.49 -14.49
CA GLN A 18 -6.12 -7.21 -13.04
C GLN A 18 -5.75 -8.42 -12.16
N ARG A 19 -6.09 -9.64 -12.62
CA ARG A 19 -5.78 -10.92 -11.94
C ARG A 19 -4.30 -11.20 -11.71
N TRP A 20 -3.39 -10.55 -12.44
CA TRP A 20 -1.94 -10.76 -12.32
C TRP A 20 -1.24 -9.64 -11.56
N LYS A 21 -2.00 -8.71 -10.97
CA LYS A 21 -1.43 -7.66 -10.15
C LYS A 21 -0.82 -8.28 -8.90
N ARG A 22 0.52 -8.19 -8.80
CA ARG A 22 1.24 -8.51 -7.57
C ARG A 22 0.79 -7.56 -6.46
N ASN A 23 0.66 -8.09 -5.24
CA ASN A 23 0.34 -7.30 -4.06
C ASN A 23 1.48 -6.31 -3.80
N CYS A 24 1.28 -5.04 -4.17
CA CYS A 24 2.20 -3.96 -3.82
C CYS A 24 2.07 -3.67 -2.32
N LEU A 25 3.17 -3.23 -1.68
CA LEU A 25 3.17 -2.77 -0.29
C LEU A 25 2.15 -1.65 -0.04
N TYR A 26 2.03 -0.79 -1.04
CA TYR A 26 1.21 0.41 -0.99
C TYR A 26 -0.14 0.21 -1.67
N ARG A 27 -1.12 0.99 -1.21
CA ARG A 27 -2.47 1.08 -1.79
C ARG A 27 -2.46 1.43 -3.28
N VAL A 28 -1.55 2.31 -3.70
CA VAL A 28 -1.34 2.68 -5.10
C VAL A 28 -0.18 1.88 -5.68
N SER A 29 -0.40 1.22 -6.82
CA SER A 29 0.66 0.46 -7.50
C SER A 29 1.79 1.38 -7.97
N CYS A 30 3.01 0.82 -8.04
CA CYS A 30 4.19 1.57 -8.48
C CYS A 30 3.99 2.21 -9.87
N SER A 31 3.32 1.52 -10.79
CA SER A 31 3.03 2.05 -12.14
C SER A 31 2.05 3.22 -12.13
N HIS A 32 1.00 3.20 -11.29
CA HIS A 32 0.09 4.34 -11.13
C HIS A 32 0.78 5.54 -10.48
N HIS A 33 1.59 5.30 -9.45
CA HIS A 33 2.32 6.36 -8.76
C HIS A 33 3.31 7.06 -9.70
N VAL A 34 4.11 6.29 -10.43
CA VAL A 34 5.07 6.81 -11.41
C VAL A 34 4.36 7.54 -12.54
N TYR A 35 3.23 7.02 -13.04
CA TYR A 35 2.43 7.72 -14.06
C TYR A 35 1.92 9.08 -13.57
N ALA A 36 1.37 9.14 -12.35
CA ALA A 36 0.86 10.39 -11.77
C ALA A 36 1.99 11.42 -11.55
N ARG A 37 3.15 10.98 -11.05
CA ARG A 37 4.34 11.83 -10.87
C ARG A 37 4.92 12.28 -12.21
N THR A 38 4.98 11.39 -13.20
CA THR A 38 5.45 11.73 -14.56
C THR A 38 4.54 12.76 -15.22
N ARG A 39 3.22 12.64 -15.04
CA ARG A 39 2.23 13.56 -15.62
C ARG A 39 2.27 14.95 -14.97
N SER A 40 2.51 15.03 -13.66
CA SER A 40 2.53 16.29 -12.92
C SER A 40 3.89 17.00 -12.95
N GLN A 41 4.99 16.26 -12.83
CA GLN A 41 6.33 16.80 -12.58
C GLN A 41 7.35 16.44 -13.69
N GLY A 42 6.95 15.65 -14.69
CA GLY A 42 7.80 15.25 -15.80
C GLY A 42 8.58 13.94 -15.58
N LEU A 43 9.34 13.51 -16.59
CA LEU A 43 9.98 12.19 -16.64
C LEU A 43 11.01 11.97 -15.52
N VAL A 44 11.79 13.00 -15.18
CA VAL A 44 12.82 12.92 -14.12
C VAL A 44 12.19 12.59 -12.78
N ALA A 45 11.09 13.27 -12.42
CA ALA A 45 10.33 12.99 -11.21
C ALA A 45 9.68 11.60 -11.24
N GLY A 46 9.26 11.12 -12.41
CA GLY A 46 8.77 9.76 -12.61
C GLY A 46 9.81 8.69 -12.27
N PHE A 47 11.03 8.83 -12.80
CA PHE A 47 12.14 7.91 -12.50
C PHE A 47 12.59 8.00 -11.04
N ALA A 48 12.66 9.19 -10.47
CA ALA A 48 12.98 9.37 -9.05
C ALA A 48 11.95 8.67 -8.16
N ALA A 49 10.65 8.84 -8.44
CA ALA A 49 9.57 8.17 -7.72
C ALA A 49 9.62 6.65 -7.89
N LEU A 50 9.98 6.14 -9.08
CA LEU A 50 10.15 4.70 -9.29
C LEU A 50 11.30 4.14 -8.46
N ARG A 51 12.45 4.82 -8.47
CA ARG A 51 13.63 4.42 -7.70
C ARG A 51 13.34 4.42 -6.21
N GLU A 52 12.71 5.48 -5.71
CA GLU A 52 12.26 5.56 -4.32
C GLU A 52 11.36 4.36 -3.97
N ARG A 53 10.38 4.04 -4.83
CA ARG A 53 9.47 2.91 -4.65
C ARG A 53 10.17 1.55 -4.69
N ILE A 54 11.19 1.37 -5.54
CA ILE A 54 11.95 0.11 -5.60
C ILE A 54 12.77 -0.08 -4.31
N GLN A 55 13.35 0.99 -3.77
CA GLN A 55 14.11 0.95 -2.52
C GLN A 55 13.21 0.67 -1.31
N THR A 56 12.02 1.29 -1.29
CA THR A 56 11.05 1.18 -0.19
C THR A 56 10.18 -0.08 -0.23
N CYS A 57 9.79 -0.54 -1.42
CA CYS A 57 8.94 -1.74 -1.59
C CYS A 57 9.73 -3.04 -1.48
N ASN A 58 11.06 -2.99 -1.35
CA ASN A 58 11.87 -4.18 -1.17
C ASN A 58 11.57 -4.81 0.21
N ALA A 59 11.44 -6.13 0.26
CA ALA A 59 10.71 -6.94 1.26
C ALA A 59 11.16 -6.84 2.74
N ARG A 60 12.03 -5.89 3.08
CA ARG A 60 12.48 -5.62 4.45
C ARG A 60 11.59 -4.54 5.05
N HIS A 61 10.39 -4.96 5.43
CA HIS A 61 9.45 -4.12 6.16
C HIS A 61 9.15 -4.72 7.54
N THR A 62 9.09 -3.88 8.56
CA THR A 62 8.82 -4.32 9.94
C THR A 62 7.49 -3.74 10.40
N TRP A 63 6.66 -4.60 10.97
CA TRP A 63 5.40 -4.21 11.60
C TRP A 63 5.70 -3.55 12.95
N ILE A 64 5.19 -2.34 13.16
CA ILE A 64 5.26 -1.65 14.45
C ILE A 64 3.85 -1.28 14.90
N ASP A 65 3.56 -1.55 16.16
CA ASP A 65 2.34 -1.13 16.83
C ASP A 65 2.67 0.03 17.77
N ASN A 66 2.25 1.24 17.40
CA ASN A 66 2.38 2.45 18.22
C ASN A 66 0.99 3.02 18.57
N GLY A 67 -0.01 2.14 18.77
CA GLY A 67 -1.43 2.48 18.93
C GLY A 67 -2.26 2.37 17.63
N SER A 68 -1.58 2.35 16.48
CA SER A 68 -2.15 1.97 15.18
C SER A 68 -1.09 1.24 14.36
N TRP A 69 -1.50 0.23 13.59
CA TRP A 69 -0.57 -0.55 12.77
C TRP A 69 0.12 0.32 11.72
N SER A 70 1.44 0.35 11.80
CA SER A 70 2.28 1.04 10.82
C SER A 70 3.37 0.09 10.33
N ILE A 71 3.73 0.24 9.05
CA ILE A 71 4.88 -0.45 8.47
C ILE A 71 6.07 0.49 8.50
N VAL A 72 7.16 0.07 9.11
CA VAL A 72 8.46 0.69 8.88
C VAL A 72 9.08 0.09 7.64
N LEU A 73 9.31 0.93 6.63
CA LEU A 73 9.99 0.54 5.41
C LEU A 73 11.49 0.40 5.65
N ALA A 74 12.19 -0.25 4.72
CA ALA A 74 13.65 -0.40 4.76
C ALA A 74 14.41 0.94 4.88
N ASP A 75 13.81 2.03 4.43
CA ASP A 75 14.34 3.41 4.49
C ASP A 75 14.08 4.10 5.86
N GLY A 76 13.49 3.39 6.83
CA GLY A 76 13.14 3.95 8.15
C GLY A 76 11.88 4.83 8.15
N ARG A 77 11.23 5.03 7.01
CA ARG A 77 9.96 5.77 6.92
C ARG A 77 8.80 4.94 7.48
N LEU A 78 7.82 5.63 8.06
CA LEU A 78 6.58 5.05 8.57
C LEU A 78 5.47 5.13 7.52
N LEU A 79 4.84 4.00 7.22
CA LEU A 79 3.65 3.91 6.38
C LEU A 79 2.43 3.61 7.25
N PRO A 80 1.48 4.54 7.39
CA PRO A 80 0.27 4.33 8.16
C PRO A 80 -0.70 3.37 7.45
N GLU A 81 -1.61 2.77 8.23
CA GLU A 81 -2.61 1.78 7.75
C GLU A 81 -3.34 2.21 6.46
N GLY A 82 -3.70 3.50 6.34
CA GLY A 82 -4.47 4.03 5.21
C GLY A 82 -3.75 3.95 3.85
N ASP A 83 -2.42 3.93 3.85
CA ASP A 83 -1.58 3.88 2.65
C ASP A 83 -1.12 2.46 2.30
N ILE A 84 -1.40 1.49 3.17
CA ILE A 84 -1.07 0.08 2.97
C ILE A 84 -2.11 -0.57 2.06
N ASN A 85 -1.66 -1.52 1.24
CA ASN A 85 -2.58 -2.30 0.43
C ASN A 85 -3.51 -3.16 1.31
N PRO A 86 -4.84 -3.12 1.13
CA PRO A 86 -5.80 -3.93 1.90
C PRO A 86 -5.51 -5.43 1.84
N VAL A 87 -4.86 -5.92 0.78
CA VAL A 87 -4.48 -7.33 0.70
C VAL A 87 -3.36 -7.68 1.69
N LEU A 88 -2.42 -6.76 1.94
CA LEU A 88 -1.35 -6.96 2.92
C LEU A 88 -1.82 -6.72 4.36
N LEU A 89 -2.83 -5.88 4.54
CA LEU A 89 -3.55 -5.73 5.81
C LEU A 89 -4.08 -7.06 6.35
N ASN A 90 -4.56 -7.93 5.45
CA ASN A 90 -5.05 -9.26 5.83
C ASN A 90 -3.94 -10.24 6.22
N SER A 91 -2.67 -9.92 5.92
CA SER A 91 -1.49 -10.73 6.27
C SER A 91 -0.71 -10.18 7.47
N MET A 92 -1.22 -9.15 8.14
CA MET A 92 -0.59 -8.60 9.34
C MET A 92 -0.60 -9.63 10.49
N PRO A 93 0.46 -9.69 11.32
CA PRO A 93 0.37 -10.39 12.59
C PRO A 93 -0.78 -9.83 13.44
N ILE A 94 -1.44 -10.66 14.23
CA ILE A 94 -2.56 -10.24 15.07
C ILE A 94 -2.00 -9.35 16.19
N SER A 95 -2.38 -8.06 16.24
CA SER A 95 -2.00 -7.17 17.37
C SER A 95 -2.94 -7.45 18.54
N PRO A 96 -2.39 -7.53 19.76
CA PRO A 96 -3.20 -7.64 20.97
C PRO A 96 -4.20 -6.47 21.11
N ALA A 97 -3.90 -5.27 20.60
CA ALA A 97 -4.77 -4.09 20.70
C ALA A 97 -6.06 -4.21 19.88
N ARG A 98 -6.02 -4.89 18.71
CA ARG A 98 -7.21 -5.10 17.86
C ARG A 98 -8.10 -6.24 18.36
N SER A 99 -7.56 -7.14 19.18
CA SER A 99 -8.32 -8.24 19.76
C SER A 99 -9.44 -7.76 20.69
N VAL A 100 -9.20 -6.68 21.44
CA VAL A 100 -10.15 -6.11 22.41
C VAL A 100 -11.37 -5.48 21.73
N SER A 101 -11.18 -4.82 20.58
CA SER A 101 -12.31 -4.24 19.82
C SER A 101 -13.26 -5.28 19.24
N ASN A 102 -12.78 -6.50 18.97
CA ASN A 102 -13.61 -7.56 18.39
C ASN A 102 -14.40 -8.32 19.48
N THR A 103 -13.88 -8.38 20.71
CA THR A 103 -14.64 -8.86 21.89
C THR A 103 -15.74 -7.87 22.28
N LEU A 104 -15.49 -6.56 22.19
CA LEU A 104 -16.51 -5.54 22.50
C LEU A 104 -17.65 -5.49 21.47
N ARG A 105 -17.41 -5.74 20.19
CA ARG A 105 -18.49 -5.89 19.18
C ARG A 105 -19.30 -7.17 19.36
N ARG A 106 -18.69 -8.27 19.82
CA ARG A 106 -19.40 -9.54 20.04
C ARG A 106 -20.27 -9.50 21.31
N ASN A 107 -19.84 -8.76 22.35
CA ASN A 107 -20.62 -8.62 23.58
C ASN A 107 -21.74 -7.57 23.50
N GLN A 108 -21.75 -6.68 22.50
CA GLN A 108 -22.87 -5.75 22.27
C GLN A 108 -24.03 -6.34 21.45
N MET A 109 -23.91 -7.55 20.91
CA MET A 109 -25.01 -8.25 20.21
C MET A 109 -25.84 -9.18 21.11
N ILE A 110 -25.48 -9.37 22.39
CA ILE A 110 -26.23 -10.24 23.32
C ILE A 110 -27.22 -9.43 24.18
N ALA A 111 -27.22 -8.08 24.08
CA ALA A 111 -28.02 -7.21 24.95
C ALA A 111 -29.27 -6.61 24.28
N TYR A 112 -29.78 -7.20 23.20
CA TYR A 112 -31.06 -6.78 22.62
C TYR A 112 -31.78 -7.93 21.91
N GLU A 113 -32.40 -8.81 22.68
CA GLU A 113 -33.65 -9.45 22.28
C GLU A 113 -34.60 -9.40 23.50
N PRO A 114 -35.89 -9.04 23.29
CA PRO A 114 -36.84 -8.66 24.33
C PRO A 114 -37.32 -9.81 25.21
#